data_AF-A0A643BM23-F1
#
_entry.id   AF-A0A643BM23-F1
#
_cell.length_a   1.000
_cell.length_b   1.000
_cell.length_c   1.000
_cell.angle_alpha   90.00
_cell.angle_beta   90.00
_cell.angle_gamma   90.00
#
_symmetry.space_group_name_H-M   'P 1'
#
loop_
_entity.id
_entity.type
_entity.pdbx_description
1 polymer ?
#
loop_
_entity_poly.entity_id
_entity_poly.type
_entity_poly.pdbx_seq_one_letter_code
_entity_poly.pdbx_strand_id
1 'polypeptide(L)'
;MAVTEYIPPKPAVNPRCLPPPPRPPQEETGLVRLLRQEIAAVFRDNRMIAVCQNVALSAEDKLLMRHRLRKHKILMKVFPNQILKSFLEDSKYQNLLPLFVGHNLLLVSEEPKVKEMVRILKSVPFLPLLGGCIDDTILSRQGFVSYSKLPSLALVQGELVGGLTLLTAQTHSLLQHQPLQLTALLDQYVRQQHEEDPVVPASGQPDPPDPVLDS
;
A
#
# COMPACT_ATOMS: atom_id res chain seq x y z
N MET A 1 -18.32 54.81 -63.94
CA MET A 1 -17.93 54.14 -62.68
C MET A 1 -17.95 52.61 -62.77
N ALA A 2 -18.93 51.96 -63.41
CA ALA A 2 -19.01 50.48 -63.44
C ALA A 2 -17.80 49.72 -64.05
N VAL A 3 -17.03 50.34 -64.96
CA VAL A 3 -15.89 49.67 -65.65
C VAL A 3 -14.64 49.58 -64.76
N THR A 4 -14.56 50.37 -63.68
CA THR A 4 -13.43 50.38 -62.74
C THR A 4 -13.69 49.55 -61.47
N GLU A 5 -14.72 48.71 -61.48
CA GLU A 5 -15.03 47.83 -60.35
C GLU A 5 -14.05 46.64 -60.30
N TYR A 6 -13.50 46.38 -59.11
CA TYR A 6 -12.52 45.33 -58.91
C TYR A 6 -13.16 43.94 -58.99
N ILE A 7 -12.75 43.15 -60.00
CA ILE A 7 -13.13 41.75 -60.14
C ILE A 7 -12.02 40.89 -59.50
N PRO A 8 -12.27 40.23 -58.35
CA PRO A 8 -11.26 39.37 -57.74
C PRO A 8 -10.98 38.14 -58.61
N PRO A 9 -9.71 37.67 -58.70
CA PRO A 9 -9.38 36.45 -59.42
C PRO A 9 -10.05 35.25 -58.76
N LYS A 10 -10.94 34.57 -59.48
CA LYS A 10 -11.59 33.34 -59.03
C LYS A 10 -10.61 32.17 -59.23
N PRO A 11 -10.13 31.49 -58.17
CA PRO A 11 -9.26 30.33 -58.34
C PRO A 11 -10.05 29.18 -58.97
N ALA A 12 -9.40 28.42 -59.85
CA ALA A 12 -10.02 27.30 -60.58
C ALA A 12 -10.55 26.19 -59.65
N VAL A 13 -9.95 26.05 -58.46
CA VAL A 13 -10.40 25.18 -57.37
C VAL A 13 -10.48 26.03 -56.11
N ASN A 14 -11.56 25.88 -55.34
CA ASN A 14 -11.71 26.57 -54.06
C ASN A 14 -10.58 26.12 -53.11
N PRO A 15 -9.82 27.02 -52.46
CA PRO A 15 -8.71 26.64 -51.58
C PRO A 15 -9.14 25.78 -50.38
N ARG A 16 -10.43 25.73 -50.03
CA ARG A 16 -10.97 24.81 -49.01
C ARG A 16 -11.07 23.35 -49.47
N CYS A 17 -11.02 23.10 -50.79
CA CYS A 17 -11.02 21.76 -51.39
C CYS A 17 -9.61 21.20 -51.57
N LEU A 18 -8.57 22.03 -51.36
CA LEU A 18 -7.18 21.58 -51.29
C LEU A 18 -6.85 21.20 -49.85
N PRO A 19 -6.00 20.19 -49.62
CA PRO A 19 -5.49 19.91 -48.27
C PRO A 19 -4.74 21.15 -47.77
N PRO A 20 -5.08 21.69 -46.57
CA PRO A 20 -4.39 22.85 -46.04
C PRO A 20 -2.92 22.51 -45.76
N PRO A 21 -1.98 23.47 -45.94
CA PRO A 21 -0.59 23.24 -45.58
C PRO A 21 -0.47 22.89 -44.09
N PRO A 22 0.51 22.05 -43.71
CA PRO A 22 0.75 21.74 -42.31
C PRO A 22 1.03 23.03 -41.54
N ARG A 23 0.43 23.17 -40.35
CA ARG A 23 0.67 24.33 -39.49
C ARG A 23 2.14 24.31 -39.04
N PRO A 24 2.79 25.48 -38.95
CA PRO A 24 4.15 25.54 -38.42
C PRO A 24 4.18 24.98 -36.99
N PRO A 25 5.27 24.31 -36.58
CA PRO A 25 5.41 23.79 -35.23
C PRO A 25 5.35 24.95 -34.23
N GLN A 26 4.46 24.85 -33.26
CA GLN A 26 4.35 25.82 -32.18
C GLN A 26 5.33 25.42 -31.06
N GLU A 27 6.10 26.39 -30.57
CA GLU A 27 7.03 26.14 -29.46
C GLU A 27 6.27 25.82 -28.16
N GLU A 28 6.81 24.90 -27.37
CA GLU A 28 6.21 24.53 -26.09
C GLU A 28 6.26 25.67 -25.07
N THR A 29 5.09 26.12 -24.62
CA THR A 29 4.95 27.11 -23.54
C THR A 29 5.75 26.69 -22.30
N GLY A 30 6.52 27.60 -21.70
CA GLY A 30 7.39 27.29 -20.54
C GLY A 30 6.68 26.60 -19.36
N LEU A 31 5.39 26.89 -19.14
CA LEU A 31 4.56 26.21 -18.13
C LEU A 31 4.44 24.69 -18.37
N VAL A 32 4.38 24.24 -19.64
CA VAL A 32 4.31 22.81 -19.98
C VAL A 32 5.58 22.10 -19.58
N ARG A 33 6.74 22.73 -19.78
CA ARG A 33 8.05 22.20 -19.38
C ARG A 33 8.17 22.08 -17.86
N LEU A 34 7.76 23.11 -17.11
CA LEU A 34 7.71 23.08 -15.65
C LEU A 34 6.77 21.98 -15.13
N LEU A 35 5.57 21.83 -15.72
CA LEU A 35 4.64 20.78 -15.34
C LEU A 35 5.17 19.38 -15.65
N ARG A 36 5.87 19.16 -16.78
CA ARG A 36 6.56 17.88 -17.03
C ARG A 36 7.65 17.59 -16.00
N GLN A 37 8.43 18.60 -15.59
CA GLN A 37 9.43 18.44 -14.53
C GLN A 37 8.81 18.12 -13.17
N GLU A 38 7.73 18.79 -12.78
CA GLU A 38 7.05 18.48 -11.52
C GLU A 38 6.37 17.10 -11.55
N ILE A 39 5.78 16.69 -12.68
CA ILE A 39 5.27 15.32 -12.86
C ILE A 39 6.43 14.32 -12.71
N ALA A 40 7.58 14.56 -13.36
CA ALA A 40 8.74 13.69 -13.24
C ALA A 40 9.27 13.57 -11.80
N ALA A 41 9.27 14.66 -11.02
CA ALA A 41 9.60 14.62 -9.59
C ALA A 41 8.56 13.80 -8.80
N VAL A 42 7.27 14.08 -8.99
CA VAL A 42 6.18 13.37 -8.32
C VAL A 42 6.25 11.85 -8.51
N PHE A 43 6.54 11.39 -9.74
CA PHE A 43 6.65 9.97 -10.05
C PHE A 43 7.97 9.32 -9.58
N ARG A 44 8.98 10.11 -9.18
CA ARG A 44 10.25 9.61 -8.60
C ARG A 44 10.22 9.59 -7.08
N ASP A 45 9.65 10.62 -6.47
CA ASP A 45 9.65 10.82 -5.02
C ASP A 45 8.58 9.98 -4.32
N ASN A 46 7.48 9.64 -5.00
CA ASN A 46 6.32 8.94 -4.43
C ASN A 46 6.25 7.50 -4.91
N ARG A 47 6.32 6.55 -3.97
CA ARG A 47 6.20 5.11 -4.27
C ARG A 47 4.77 4.65 -4.55
N MET A 48 3.78 5.39 -4.05
CA MET A 48 2.36 5.11 -4.25
C MET A 48 1.70 6.23 -5.03
N ILE A 49 1.08 5.88 -6.15
CA ILE A 49 0.36 6.79 -7.05
C ILE A 49 -0.99 6.17 -7.38
N ALA A 50 -2.08 6.71 -6.85
CA ALA A 50 -3.45 6.26 -7.13
C ALA A 50 -4.16 7.23 -8.08
N VAL A 51 -4.81 6.71 -9.11
CA VAL A 51 -5.61 7.47 -10.09
C VAL A 51 -7.09 7.35 -9.72
N CYS A 52 -7.67 8.48 -9.31
CA CYS A 52 -9.09 8.60 -9.01
C CYS A 52 -9.78 9.49 -10.05
N GLN A 53 -11.04 9.19 -10.37
CA GLN A 53 -11.85 10.09 -11.18
C GLN A 53 -12.36 11.25 -10.30
N ASN A 54 -12.08 12.50 -10.69
CA ASN A 54 -12.52 13.70 -9.99
C ASN A 54 -13.97 14.03 -10.35
N VAL A 55 -14.91 13.52 -9.56
CA VAL A 55 -16.34 13.81 -9.71
C VAL A 55 -16.66 15.24 -9.24
N ALA A 56 -17.77 15.80 -9.74
CA ALA A 56 -18.28 17.09 -9.30
C ALA A 56 -18.75 16.98 -7.83
N LEU A 57 -18.11 17.75 -6.94
CA LEU A 57 -18.37 17.76 -5.49
C LEU A 57 -18.23 19.20 -5.01
N SER A 58 -18.85 19.51 -3.86
CA SER A 58 -18.69 20.80 -3.21
C SER A 58 -17.21 21.12 -2.95
N ALA A 59 -16.86 22.40 -3.03
CA ALA A 59 -15.51 22.87 -2.69
C ALA A 59 -15.17 22.52 -1.23
N GLU A 60 -16.17 22.55 -0.33
CA GLU A 60 -16.04 22.20 1.08
C GLU A 60 -15.70 20.72 1.27
N ASP A 61 -16.43 19.81 0.61
CA ASP A 61 -16.16 18.37 0.64
C ASP A 61 -14.76 18.05 0.09
N LYS A 62 -14.38 18.70 -1.03
CA LYS A 62 -13.04 18.55 -1.62
C LYS A 62 -11.95 19.02 -0.65
N LEU A 63 -12.17 20.12 0.07
CA LEU A 63 -11.25 20.63 1.08
C LEU A 63 -11.15 19.69 2.30
N LEU A 64 -12.29 19.22 2.82
CA LEU A 64 -12.35 18.28 3.93
C LEU A 64 -11.65 16.95 3.59
N MET A 65 -11.87 16.42 2.39
CA MET A 65 -11.19 15.22 1.90
C MET A 65 -9.69 15.44 1.72
N ARG A 66 -9.27 16.58 1.16
CA ARG A 66 -7.84 16.96 1.06
C ARG A 66 -7.18 17.08 2.45
N HIS A 67 -7.91 17.59 3.44
CA HIS A 67 -7.43 17.65 4.83
C HIS A 67 -7.31 16.26 5.46
N ARG A 68 -8.32 15.37 5.29
CA ARG A 68 -8.27 13.97 5.76
C ARG A 68 -7.09 13.21 5.15
N LEU A 69 -6.87 13.34 3.84
CA LEU A 69 -5.75 12.71 3.14
C LEU A 69 -4.38 13.23 3.62
N ARG A 70 -4.25 14.55 3.85
CA ARG A 70 -3.02 15.15 4.41
C ARG A 70 -2.65 14.61 5.80
N LYS A 71 -3.60 14.24 6.65
CA LYS A 71 -3.30 13.61 7.96
C LYS A 71 -2.49 12.31 7.83
N HIS A 72 -2.62 11.62 6.69
CA HIS A 72 -1.88 10.39 6.37
C HIS A 72 -0.70 10.62 5.41
N LYS A 73 -0.26 11.88 5.24
CA LYS A 73 0.74 12.34 4.25
C LYS A 73 0.37 12.11 2.78
N ILE A 74 -0.89 11.79 2.46
CA ILE A 74 -1.33 11.61 1.08
C ILE A 74 -1.59 12.98 0.44
N LEU A 75 -0.85 13.28 -0.62
CA LEU A 75 -0.96 14.51 -1.39
C LEU A 75 -1.93 14.34 -2.56
N MET A 76 -2.74 15.36 -2.76
CA MET A 76 -3.74 15.42 -3.83
C MET A 76 -3.26 16.40 -4.90
N LYS A 77 -2.91 15.88 -6.09
CA LYS A 77 -2.42 16.66 -7.25
C LYS A 77 -3.32 16.46 -8.47
N VAL A 78 -3.59 17.55 -9.18
CA VAL A 78 -4.36 17.56 -10.45
C VAL A 78 -3.42 18.07 -11.54
N PHE A 79 -3.33 17.34 -12.65
CA PHE A 79 -2.52 17.74 -13.81
C PHE A 79 -3.36 17.70 -15.09
N PRO A 80 -3.06 18.54 -16.10
CA PRO A 80 -3.72 18.46 -17.40
C PRO A 80 -3.43 17.13 -18.09
N ASN A 81 -4.47 16.42 -18.52
CA ASN A 81 -4.34 15.10 -19.16
C ASN A 81 -3.40 15.11 -20.38
N GLN A 82 -3.35 16.19 -21.17
CA GLN A 82 -2.50 16.27 -22.36
C GLN A 82 -1.00 16.20 -21.99
N ILE A 83 -0.59 16.92 -20.96
CA ILE A 83 0.80 16.93 -20.48
C ILE A 83 1.11 15.57 -19.85
N LEU A 84 0.20 15.06 -19.02
CA LEU A 84 0.37 13.79 -18.34
C LEU A 84 0.44 12.60 -19.32
N LYS A 85 -0.36 12.61 -20.41
CA LYS A 85 -0.27 11.60 -21.48
C LYS A 85 1.09 11.62 -22.19
N SER A 86 1.55 12.79 -22.63
CA SER A 86 2.89 12.89 -23.26
C SER A 86 4.01 12.38 -22.33
N PHE A 87 3.93 12.67 -21.03
CA PHE A 87 4.90 12.13 -20.06
C PHE A 87 4.79 10.60 -19.86
N LEU A 88 3.59 10.03 -19.93
CA LEU A 88 3.37 8.59 -19.73
C LEU A 88 3.66 7.75 -20.97
N GLU A 89 3.56 8.33 -22.17
CA GLU A 89 3.97 7.72 -23.44
C GLU A 89 5.48 7.48 -23.48
N ASP A 90 6.27 8.43 -22.97
CA ASP A 90 7.75 8.36 -22.89
C ASP A 90 8.29 7.56 -21.68
N SER A 91 7.41 6.97 -20.85
CA SER A 91 7.77 6.49 -19.50
C SER A 91 7.33 5.04 -19.24
N LYS A 92 7.87 4.43 -18.17
CA LYS A 92 7.57 3.05 -17.73
C LYS A 92 6.07 2.78 -17.52
N TYR A 93 5.28 3.84 -17.31
CA TYR A 93 3.88 3.78 -16.90
C TYR A 93 2.89 3.92 -18.07
N GLN A 94 3.30 3.60 -19.31
CA GLN A 94 2.45 3.63 -20.50
C GLN A 94 1.10 2.92 -20.30
N ASN A 95 1.07 1.83 -19.53
CA ASN A 95 -0.15 1.08 -19.19
C ASN A 95 -1.16 1.86 -18.32
N LEU A 96 -0.80 3.02 -17.75
CA LEU A 96 -1.74 3.91 -17.04
C LEU A 96 -2.47 4.89 -17.98
N LEU A 97 -2.02 5.06 -19.23
CA LEU A 97 -2.66 5.94 -20.23
C LEU A 97 -4.19 5.80 -20.35
N PRO A 98 -4.79 4.59 -20.40
CA PRO A 98 -6.25 4.44 -20.51
C PRO A 98 -7.02 4.94 -19.27
N LEU A 99 -6.38 5.09 -18.12
CA LEU A 99 -7.01 5.67 -16.92
C LEU A 99 -7.19 7.20 -17.04
N PHE A 100 -6.42 7.87 -17.91
CA PHE A 100 -6.42 9.33 -18.05
C PHE A 100 -7.43 9.84 -19.07
N VAL A 101 -8.71 9.48 -18.87
CA VAL A 101 -9.86 9.95 -19.66
C VAL A 101 -10.79 10.76 -18.76
N GLY A 102 -11.23 11.94 -19.21
CA GLY A 102 -12.09 12.83 -18.41
C GLY A 102 -11.36 13.54 -17.27
N HIS A 103 -12.08 13.87 -16.19
CA HIS A 103 -11.51 14.59 -15.04
C HIS A 103 -10.80 13.63 -14.09
N ASN A 104 -9.47 13.69 -14.02
CA ASN A 104 -8.65 12.80 -13.20
C ASN A 104 -7.93 13.53 -12.07
N LEU A 105 -7.63 12.78 -11.02
CA LEU A 105 -6.95 13.24 -9.83
C LEU A 105 -5.90 12.19 -9.42
N LEU A 106 -4.69 12.65 -9.10
CA LEU A 106 -3.65 11.80 -8.52
C LEU A 106 -3.64 11.95 -7.00
N LEU A 107 -3.64 10.81 -6.32
CA LEU A 107 -3.30 10.68 -4.91
C LEU A 107 -1.89 10.10 -4.83
N VAL A 108 -0.94 10.86 -4.30
CA VAL A 108 0.48 10.47 -4.25
C VAL A 108 0.97 10.44 -2.80
N SER A 109 1.83 9.46 -2.49
CA SER A 109 2.41 9.30 -1.16
C SER A 109 3.80 8.67 -1.25
N GLU A 110 4.72 9.17 -0.43
CA GLU A 110 6.07 8.62 -0.22
C GLU A 110 6.00 7.17 0.31
N GLU A 111 5.14 6.94 1.32
CA GLU A 111 4.88 5.64 1.92
C GLU A 111 3.52 5.07 1.43
N PRO A 112 3.40 3.76 1.11
CA PRO A 112 2.18 3.17 0.56
C PRO A 112 1.06 2.96 1.59
N LYS A 113 0.44 4.05 2.05
CA LYS A 113 -0.66 4.08 3.03
C LYS A 113 -2.04 3.81 2.42
N VAL A 114 -2.14 2.67 1.74
CA VAL A 114 -3.33 2.22 1.01
C VAL A 114 -4.52 1.97 1.95
N LYS A 115 -4.29 1.46 3.16
CA LYS A 115 -5.35 1.09 4.12
C LYS A 115 -6.16 2.30 4.56
N GLU A 116 -5.49 3.39 4.86
CA GLU A 116 -6.07 4.69 5.25
C GLU A 116 -6.76 5.34 4.06
N MET A 117 -6.11 5.33 2.88
CA MET A 117 -6.69 5.81 1.63
C MET A 117 -8.02 5.12 1.30
N VAL A 118 -8.04 3.78 1.29
CA VAL A 118 -9.24 2.98 0.98
C VAL A 118 -10.34 3.19 2.03
N ARG A 119 -10.01 3.42 3.31
CA ARG A 119 -10.99 3.80 4.34
C ARG A 119 -11.62 5.17 4.07
N ILE A 120 -10.82 6.16 3.71
CA ILE A 120 -11.30 7.51 3.35
C ILE A 120 -12.17 7.45 2.09
N LEU A 121 -11.74 6.73 1.05
CA LEU A 121 -12.53 6.52 -0.17
C LEU A 121 -13.84 5.75 0.09
N LYS A 122 -13.86 4.78 1.01
CA LYS A 122 -15.11 4.09 1.40
C LYS A 122 -16.15 4.99 2.06
N SER A 123 -15.73 6.08 2.72
CA SER A 123 -16.69 7.08 3.26
C SER A 123 -17.36 7.92 2.16
N VAL A 124 -16.88 7.79 0.91
CA VAL A 124 -17.12 8.72 -0.20
C VAL A 124 -17.31 7.89 -1.50
N PRO A 125 -18.50 7.29 -1.71
CA PRO A 125 -18.74 6.40 -2.85
C PRO A 125 -18.64 7.10 -4.21
N PHE A 126 -18.76 8.43 -4.22
CA PHE A 126 -18.68 9.29 -5.40
C PHE A 126 -17.25 9.54 -5.91
N LEU A 127 -16.19 9.06 -5.25
CA LEU A 127 -14.82 9.19 -5.75
C LEU A 127 -14.23 7.81 -6.10
N PRO A 128 -14.52 7.26 -7.31
CA PRO A 128 -14.04 5.95 -7.70
C PRO A 128 -12.52 5.97 -7.92
N LEU A 129 -11.82 5.09 -7.19
CA LEU A 129 -10.46 4.69 -7.51
C LEU A 129 -10.50 3.80 -8.75
N LEU A 130 -9.82 4.22 -9.83
CA LEU A 130 -9.73 3.47 -11.08
C LEU A 130 -8.65 2.40 -10.97
N GLY A 131 -7.46 2.82 -10.55
CA GLY A 131 -6.26 1.99 -10.40
C GLY A 131 -5.08 2.87 -9.98
N GLY A 132 -3.87 2.39 -10.18
CA GLY A 132 -2.67 3.13 -9.82
C GLY A 132 -1.40 2.29 -9.89
N CYS A 133 -0.31 2.84 -9.37
CA CYS A 133 0.98 2.20 -9.26
C CYS A 133 1.46 2.20 -7.80
N ILE A 134 2.06 1.08 -7.37
CA ILE A 134 2.75 0.92 -6.08
C ILE A 134 4.08 0.25 -6.36
N ASP A 135 5.20 0.89 -6.01
CA ASP A 135 6.56 0.34 -6.17
C ASP A 135 6.80 -0.22 -7.60
N ASP A 136 6.60 0.62 -8.63
CA ASP A 136 6.62 0.29 -10.08
C ASP A 136 5.58 -0.77 -10.55
N THR A 137 4.82 -1.43 -9.66
CA THR A 137 3.76 -2.38 -10.04
C THR A 137 2.42 -1.68 -10.29
N ILE A 138 1.71 -2.04 -11.36
CA ILE A 138 0.40 -1.44 -11.69
C ILE A 138 -0.73 -2.31 -11.12
N LEU A 139 -1.65 -1.68 -10.40
CA LEU A 139 -2.75 -2.34 -9.69
C LEU A 139 -4.10 -1.73 -10.04
N SER A 140 -5.10 -2.57 -10.25
CA SER A 140 -6.50 -2.16 -10.36
C SER A 140 -7.08 -1.80 -8.99
N ARG A 141 -8.28 -1.20 -8.96
CA ARG A 141 -9.07 -1.00 -7.73
C ARG A 141 -9.10 -2.22 -6.80
N GLN A 142 -9.23 -3.44 -7.35
CA GLN A 142 -9.27 -4.66 -6.56
C GLN A 142 -7.88 -4.99 -5.96
N GLY A 143 -6.79 -4.73 -6.70
CA GLY A 143 -5.43 -4.83 -6.20
C GLY A 143 -5.19 -3.93 -4.98
N PHE A 144 -5.64 -2.67 -5.04
CA PHE A 144 -5.60 -1.76 -3.88
C PHE A 144 -6.44 -2.27 -2.69
N VAL A 145 -7.60 -2.89 -2.92
CA VAL A 145 -8.41 -3.49 -1.85
C VAL A 145 -7.70 -4.71 -1.24
N SER A 146 -7.08 -5.57 -2.03
CA SER A 146 -6.27 -6.70 -1.53
C SER A 146 -5.07 -6.20 -0.73
N TYR A 147 -4.31 -5.24 -1.26
CA TYR A 147 -3.18 -4.62 -0.57
C TYR A 147 -3.61 -3.97 0.76
N SER A 148 -4.78 -3.33 0.82
CA SER A 148 -5.32 -2.75 2.07
C SER A 148 -5.60 -3.76 3.18
N LYS A 149 -5.72 -5.05 2.84
CA LYS A 149 -5.95 -6.17 3.76
C LYS A 149 -4.65 -6.88 4.18
N LEU A 150 -3.55 -6.69 3.44
CA LEU A 150 -2.27 -7.32 3.78
C LEU A 150 -1.73 -6.76 5.12
N PRO A 151 -1.02 -7.59 5.91
CA PRO A 151 -0.29 -7.12 7.08
C PRO A 151 0.92 -6.26 6.66
N SER A 152 1.60 -5.65 7.63
CA SER A 152 2.78 -4.83 7.34
C SER A 152 3.95 -5.69 6.84
N LEU A 153 4.87 -5.07 6.08
CA LEU A 153 6.05 -5.76 5.53
C LEU A 153 6.85 -6.54 6.60
N ALA A 154 7.04 -5.94 7.79
CA ALA A 154 7.72 -6.57 8.91
C ALA A 154 6.98 -7.81 9.45
N LEU A 155 5.64 -7.83 9.40
CA LEU A 155 4.85 -9.01 9.77
C LEU A 155 4.97 -10.11 8.71
N VAL A 156 4.93 -9.78 7.41
CA VAL A 156 5.15 -10.76 6.33
C VAL A 156 6.55 -11.38 6.41
N GLN A 157 7.57 -10.57 6.71
CA GLN A 157 8.93 -11.06 6.97
C GLN A 157 9.00 -11.94 8.23
N GLY A 158 8.28 -11.56 9.29
CA GLY A 158 8.14 -12.36 10.51
C GLY A 158 7.41 -13.69 10.29
N GLU A 159 6.38 -13.72 9.43
CA GLU A 159 5.66 -14.93 9.04
C GLU A 159 6.56 -15.90 8.27
N LEU A 160 7.47 -15.40 7.41
CA LEU A 160 8.46 -16.25 6.74
C LEU A 160 9.47 -16.85 7.74
N VAL A 161 10.01 -16.04 8.65
CA VAL A 161 10.95 -16.52 9.69
C VAL A 161 10.26 -17.51 10.64
N GLY A 162 9.03 -17.22 11.06
CA GLY A 162 8.20 -18.13 11.86
C GLY A 162 7.81 -19.40 11.11
N GLY A 163 7.61 -19.31 9.80
CA GLY A 163 7.37 -20.47 8.93
C GLY A 163 8.58 -21.41 8.89
N LEU A 164 9.80 -20.88 8.84
CA LEU A 164 11.02 -21.69 8.92
C LEU A 164 11.14 -22.40 10.27
N THR A 165 10.85 -21.72 11.38
CA THR A 165 10.86 -22.37 12.71
C THR A 165 9.72 -23.38 12.88
N LEU A 166 8.56 -23.16 12.25
CA LEU A 166 7.47 -24.13 12.24
C LEU A 166 7.87 -25.42 11.51
N LEU A 167 8.55 -25.32 10.37
CA LEU A 167 9.02 -26.50 9.62
C LEU A 167 10.05 -27.32 10.43
N THR A 168 10.97 -26.67 11.15
CA THR A 168 11.91 -27.39 12.04
C THR A 168 11.21 -27.93 13.29
N ALA A 169 10.23 -27.21 13.84
CA ALA A 169 9.44 -27.68 14.98
C ALA A 169 8.54 -28.88 14.62
N GLN A 170 8.06 -28.99 13.38
CA GLN A 170 7.32 -30.15 12.90
C GLN A 170 8.18 -31.43 12.89
N THR A 171 9.44 -31.36 12.48
CA THR A 171 10.32 -32.54 12.55
C THR A 171 10.71 -32.89 13.98
N HIS A 172 10.93 -31.88 14.84
CA HIS A 172 11.17 -32.08 16.26
C HIS A 172 9.96 -32.74 16.97
N SER A 173 8.73 -32.30 16.69
CA SER A 173 7.53 -32.77 17.38
C SER A 173 7.25 -34.27 17.15
N LEU A 174 7.63 -34.81 15.99
CA LEU A 174 7.57 -36.25 15.70
C LEU A 174 8.45 -37.08 16.66
N LEU A 175 9.64 -36.58 17.01
CA LEU A 175 10.55 -37.23 17.96
C LEU A 175 10.19 -36.91 19.42
N GLN A 176 9.58 -35.76 19.68
CA GLN A 176 9.27 -35.26 21.02
C GLN A 176 8.23 -36.09 21.78
N HIS A 177 7.44 -36.92 21.10
CA HIS A 177 6.42 -37.77 21.74
C HIS A 177 7.00 -38.75 22.77
N GLN A 178 8.10 -39.43 22.41
CA GLN A 178 8.74 -40.44 23.27
C GLN A 178 9.33 -39.89 24.58
N PRO A 179 10.17 -38.81 24.58
CA PRO A 179 10.70 -38.26 25.83
C PRO A 179 9.60 -37.69 26.73
N LEU A 180 8.54 -37.07 26.16
CA LEU A 180 7.40 -36.60 26.94
C LEU A 180 6.68 -37.74 27.68
N GLN A 181 6.44 -38.87 27.00
CA GLN A 181 5.85 -40.06 27.63
C GLN A 181 6.71 -40.60 28.76
N LEU A 182 8.03 -40.73 28.56
CA LEU A 182 8.94 -41.20 29.60
C LEU A 182 8.96 -40.27 30.82
N THR A 183 9.01 -38.96 30.62
CA THR A 183 8.94 -38.01 31.75
C THR A 183 7.62 -38.08 32.51
N ALA A 184 6.49 -38.28 31.81
CA ALA A 184 5.19 -38.40 32.45
C ALA A 184 5.04 -39.69 33.27
N LEU A 185 5.57 -40.82 32.78
CA LEU A 185 5.57 -42.09 33.50
C LEU A 185 6.46 -42.05 34.75
N LEU A 186 7.66 -41.46 34.65
CA LEU A 186 8.54 -41.30 35.81
C LEU A 186 7.92 -40.39 36.88
N ASP A 187 7.29 -39.29 36.48
CA ASP A 187 6.59 -38.40 37.40
C ASP A 187 5.35 -39.07 38.04
N GLN A 188 4.68 -39.99 37.32
CA GLN A 188 3.64 -40.85 37.91
C GLN A 188 4.20 -41.82 38.95
N TYR A 189 5.33 -42.49 38.69
CA TYR A 189 5.97 -43.39 39.66
C TYR A 189 6.38 -42.66 40.95
N VAL A 190 6.96 -41.46 40.84
CA VAL A 190 7.31 -40.63 42.02
C VAL A 190 6.07 -40.27 42.84
N ARG A 191 4.95 -39.93 42.19
CA ARG A 191 3.67 -39.65 42.88
C ARG A 191 3.09 -40.88 43.57
N GLN A 192 3.19 -42.06 42.93
CA GLN A 192 2.71 -43.32 43.52
C GLN A 192 3.52 -43.73 44.75
N GLN A 193 4.85 -43.57 44.73
CA GLN A 193 5.67 -43.77 45.94
C GLN A 193 5.23 -42.84 47.07
N HIS A 194 4.88 -41.59 46.75
CA HIS A 194 4.37 -40.63 47.73
C HIS A 194 2.95 -40.94 48.25
N GLU A 195 2.17 -41.75 47.53
CA GLU A 195 0.85 -42.27 47.94
C GLU A 195 0.92 -43.63 48.66
N GLU A 196 2.01 -44.39 48.53
CA GLU A 196 2.29 -45.61 49.31
C GLU A 196 3.00 -45.32 50.66
N ASP A 197 3.43 -44.08 50.90
CA ASP A 197 3.98 -43.57 52.17
C ASP A 197 2.97 -42.82 53.12
N PRO A 198 1.68 -43.21 53.27
CA PRO A 198 0.83 -42.66 54.32
C PRO A 198 1.05 -43.41 55.64
N VAL A 199 1.83 -42.77 56.52
CA VAL A 199 1.78 -42.96 57.99
C VAL A 199 2.48 -44.22 58.54
N VAL A 200 3.79 -44.11 58.77
CA VAL A 200 4.44 -44.69 59.95
C VAL A 200 5.10 -43.55 60.75
N PRO A 201 4.46 -43.01 61.81
CA PRO A 201 5.09 -42.07 62.71
C PRO A 201 5.98 -42.87 63.66
N ALA A 202 7.29 -42.63 63.59
CA ALA A 202 8.25 -43.27 64.51
C ALA A 202 8.04 -42.76 65.93
N SER A 203 7.25 -43.50 66.73
CA SER A 203 7.13 -43.31 68.16
C SER A 203 8.44 -43.73 68.85
N GLY A 204 9.20 -42.77 69.38
CA GLY A 204 10.49 -43.04 70.04
C GLY A 204 11.06 -41.85 70.82
N GLN A 205 10.57 -41.66 72.05
CA GLN A 205 11.33 -41.04 73.16
C GLN A 205 11.65 -42.18 74.16
N PRO A 206 12.90 -42.26 74.68
CA PRO A 206 13.42 -41.43 75.79
C PRO A 206 14.89 -40.93 75.55
N ASP A 207 15.59 -40.13 76.39
CA ASP A 207 15.27 -39.21 77.51
C ASP A 207 16.49 -38.27 77.79
N PRO A 208 16.37 -37.19 78.61
CA PRO A 208 17.51 -36.34 79.06
C PRO A 208 18.35 -37.04 80.18
N PRO A 209 19.60 -36.64 80.51
CA PRO A 209 20.10 -35.27 80.79
C PRO A 209 21.53 -34.98 80.21
N ASP A 210 22.21 -33.84 80.42
CA ASP A 210 22.90 -33.37 81.66
C ASP A 210 23.34 -31.88 81.60
N PRO A 211 23.71 -31.24 82.74
CA PRO A 211 23.90 -29.79 82.85
C PRO A 211 25.32 -29.30 82.49
N VAL A 212 25.40 -28.05 82.04
CA VAL A 212 26.66 -27.32 81.81
C VAL A 212 27.23 -26.83 83.14
N LEU A 213 28.53 -27.05 83.37
CA LEU A 213 29.29 -26.49 84.50
C LEU A 213 30.08 -25.25 84.06
N ASP A 214 30.19 -24.26 84.94
CA ASP A 214 30.98 -23.04 84.73
C ASP A 214 32.50 -23.30 84.61
N SER A 215 33.16 -22.63 83.65
CA SER A 215 34.54 -22.09 83.72
C SER A 215 34.84 -21.23 82.50
#